data_AF-A0A7L5YXT7-F1
#
_entry.id   AF-A0A7L5YXT7-F1
#
_cell.length_a   1.000
_cell.length_b   1.000
_cell.length_c   1.000
_cell.angle_alpha   90.00
_cell.angle_beta   90.00
_cell.angle_gamma   90.00
#
_symmetry.space_group_name_H-M   'P 1'
#
loop_
_entity.id
_entity.type
_entity.pdbx_description
1 polymer ?
#
loop_
_entity_poly.entity_id
_entity_poly.type
_entity_poly.pdbx_seq_one_letter_code
_entity_poly.pdbx_strand_id
1 'polypeptide(L)' 'MTRRELAMATCEVFSLDPDLLDFGPPPDEARLPAPVPYDTSMAGEATMVRLGARTYSIYEQIEALKREVEEGRPMPLS' A
#
# COMPACT_ATOMS: atom_id res chain seq x y z
N MET A 1 8.53 -1.78 4.33
CA MET A 1 7.20 -2.09 4.88
C MET A 1 6.78 -3.48 4.43
N THR A 2 6.24 -4.30 5.32
CA THR A 2 5.69 -5.64 5.02
C THR A 2 4.23 -5.58 4.57
N ARG A 3 3.69 -6.67 4.00
CA ARG A 3 2.27 -6.77 3.65
C ARG A 3 1.35 -6.61 4.88
N ARG A 4 1.80 -7.13 6.04
CA ARG A 4 1.09 -6.97 7.31
C ARG A 4 1.04 -5.52 7.75
N GLU A 5 2.17 -4.82 7.71
CA GLU A 5 2.24 -3.40 8.07
C GLU A 5 1.33 -2.54 7.17
N LEU A 6 1.26 -2.82 5.87
CA LEU A 6 0.34 -2.14 4.94
C LEU A 6 -1.13 -2.36 5.30
N ALA A 7 -1.52 -3.60 5.62
CA ALA A 7 -2.88 -3.92 6.02
C ALA A 7 -3.29 -3.18 7.29
N MET A 8 -2.40 -3.14 8.30
CA MET A 8 -2.64 -2.40 9.55
C MET A 8 -2.75 -0.89 9.32
N ALA A 9 -1.84 -0.30 8.54
CA ALA A 9 -1.90 1.12 8.20
C ALA A 9 -3.20 1.49 7.45
N THR A 10 -3.70 0.57 6.63
CA THR A 10 -4.99 0.73 5.95
C THR A 10 -6.14 0.74 6.95
N CYS A 11 -6.18 -0.20 7.89
CA CYS A 11 -7.20 -0.22 8.95
C CYS A 11 -7.17 1.06 9.78
N GLU A 12 -5.99 1.56 10.13
CA GLU A 12 -5.83 2.82 10.85
C GLU A 12 -6.44 4.00 10.09
N VAL A 13 -6.03 4.23 8.83
CA VAL A 13 -6.49 5.37 8.04
C VAL A 13 -7.98 5.29 7.70
N PHE A 14 -8.47 4.11 7.36
CA PHE A 14 -9.88 3.89 7.00
C PHE A 14 -10.79 3.69 8.22
N SER A 15 -10.24 3.66 9.44
CA SER A 15 -11.00 3.33 10.65
C SER A 15 -11.73 1.99 10.55
N LEU A 16 -11.07 0.98 9.98
CA LEU A 16 -11.57 -0.40 9.90
C LEU A 16 -11.16 -1.19 11.13
N ASP A 17 -11.93 -2.23 11.43
CA ASP A 17 -11.61 -3.16 12.51
C ASP A 17 -10.40 -4.05 12.13
N PRO A 18 -9.24 -3.91 12.81
CA PRO A 18 -8.06 -4.71 12.52
C PRO A 18 -8.21 -6.18 12.96
N ASP A 19 -9.15 -6.51 13.84
CA ASP A 19 -9.35 -7.88 14.32
C ASP A 19 -9.97 -8.79 13.23
N LEU A 20 -10.46 -8.19 12.15
CA LEU A 20 -10.93 -8.90 10.95
C LEU A 20 -9.80 -9.29 9.99
N LEU A 21 -8.56 -8.87 10.24
CA LEU A 21 -7.42 -9.26 9.41
C LEU A 21 -6.92 -10.66 9.80
N ASP A 22 -6.84 -11.54 8.80
CA ASP A 22 -6.18 -12.84 8.93
C ASP A 22 -4.82 -12.85 8.22
N PHE A 23 -3.85 -13.53 8.83
CA PHE A 23 -2.49 -13.60 8.34
C PHE A 23 -1.95 -15.02 8.43
N GLY A 24 -1.67 -15.59 7.26
CA GLY A 24 -1.10 -16.92 7.14
C GLY A 24 -0.37 -17.11 5.82
N PRO A 25 0.15 -18.33 5.57
CA PRO A 25 0.56 -18.70 4.22
C PRO A 25 -0.63 -18.55 3.24
N PRO A 26 -0.37 -18.24 1.96
CA PRO A 26 -1.42 -18.25 0.97
C PRO A 26 -2.08 -19.65 0.89
N PRO A 27 -3.41 -19.74 0.69
CA PRO A 27 -4.10 -21.00 0.47
C PRO A 27 -3.45 -21.78 -0.67
N ASP A 28 -3.42 -23.12 -0.60
CA ASP A 28 -2.72 -23.93 -1.59
C ASP A 28 -3.28 -23.73 -3.01
N GLU A 29 -4.59 -23.56 -3.15
CA GLU A 29 -5.27 -23.23 -4.40
C GLU A 29 -4.92 -21.84 -4.96
N ALA A 30 -4.45 -20.92 -4.11
CA ALA A 30 -4.04 -19.57 -4.50
C ALA A 30 -2.53 -19.47 -4.76
N ARG A 31 -1.77 -20.56 -4.57
CA ARG A 31 -0.32 -20.56 -4.80
C ARG A 31 -0.05 -20.55 -6.30
N LEU A 32 0.63 -19.50 -6.74
CA LEU A 32 1.18 -19.44 -8.08
C LEU A 32 2.25 -20.54 -8.24
N PRO A 33 2.36 -21.18 -9.42
CA PRO A 33 3.35 -22.21 -9.68
C PRO A 33 4.79 -21.69 -9.65
N ALA A 34 4.97 -20.36 -9.74
CA ALA A 34 6.25 -19.69 -9.65
C ALA A 34 6.48 -19.11 -8.24
N PRO A 35 7.72 -19.08 -7.75
CA PRO A 35 8.05 -18.43 -6.48
C PRO A 35 7.73 -16.94 -6.56
N VAL A 36 6.97 -16.43 -5.58
CA VAL A 36 6.72 -15.00 -5.45
C VAL A 36 7.98 -14.36 -4.86
N PRO A 37 8.55 -13.31 -5.50
CA PRO A 37 9.68 -12.60 -4.94
C PRO A 37 9.36 -12.08 -3.53
N TYR A 38 10.27 -12.32 -2.60
CA TYR A 38 10.10 -11.93 -1.20
C TYR A 38 10.23 -10.42 -1.02
N ASP A 39 11.19 -9.82 -1.72
CA ASP A 39 11.43 -8.37 -1.74
C ASP A 39 11.23 -7.84 -3.17
N THR A 40 10.23 -6.98 -3.33
CA THR A 40 9.94 -6.24 -4.56
C THR A 40 10.07 -4.74 -4.32
N SER A 41 10.80 -4.32 -3.30
CA SER A 41 11.03 -2.91 -3.03
C SER A 41 11.73 -2.25 -4.22
N MET A 42 11.27 -1.04 -4.54
CA MET A 42 11.85 -0.22 -5.61
C MET A 42 12.17 1.16 -5.04
N ALA A 43 13.42 1.58 -5.22
CA ALA A 43 13.89 2.93 -4.94
C ALA A 43 13.42 3.89 -6.05
N GLY A 44 12.84 5.03 -5.65
CA GLY A 44 12.31 6.06 -6.56
C GLY A 44 13.03 7.41 -6.43
N GLU A 45 13.98 7.53 -5.51
CA GLU A 45 14.60 8.79 -5.09
C GLU A 45 15.26 9.50 -6.27
N ALA A 46 16.04 8.77 -7.06
CA ALA A 46 16.73 9.31 -8.22
C ALA A 46 15.80 9.82 -9.33
N THR A 47 14.60 9.22 -9.44
CA THR A 47 13.55 9.65 -10.37
C THR A 47 12.86 10.90 -9.86
N MET A 48 12.48 10.92 -8.58
CA MET A 48 11.82 12.09 -7.97
C MET A 48 12.72 13.34 -8.02
N VAL A 49 14.01 13.20 -7.73
CA VAL A 49 14.99 14.30 -7.87
C VAL A 49 15.02 14.85 -9.30
N ARG A 50 15.01 13.98 -10.32
CA ARG A 50 15.04 14.41 -11.73
C ARG A 50 13.75 15.08 -12.18
N LEU A 51 12.61 14.66 -11.62
CA LEU A 51 11.30 15.22 -11.93
C LEU A 51 10.96 16.47 -11.11
N GLY A 52 11.80 16.87 -10.15
CA GLY A 52 11.48 17.96 -9.22
C GLY A 52 10.31 17.60 -8.28
N ALA A 53 10.11 16.31 -8.02
CA ALA A 53 9.05 15.78 -7.17
C ALA A 53 9.62 15.27 -5.83
N ARG A 54 8.74 14.94 -4.90
CA ARG A 54 9.08 14.28 -3.64
C ARG A 54 8.49 12.88 -3.56
N THR A 55 9.10 11.98 -2.80
CA THR A 55 8.45 10.74 -2.41
C THR A 55 7.35 11.04 -1.38
N TYR A 56 6.32 10.20 -1.37
CA TYR A 56 5.23 10.26 -0.40
C TYR A 56 5.30 9.03 0.48
N SER A 57 5.04 9.20 1.77
CA SER A 57 4.90 8.09 2.71
C SER A 57 3.71 7.20 2.33
N ILE A 58 3.70 5.99 2.85
CA ILE A 58 2.57 5.06 2.64
C ILE A 58 1.28 5.64 3.24
N TYR A 59 1.35 6.28 4.41
CA TYR A 59 0.19 6.91 5.04
C TYR A 59 -0.41 8.00 4.17
N GLU A 60 0.42 8.91 3.61
CA GLU A 60 -0.06 9.94 2.68
C GLU A 60 -0.78 9.32 1.46
N GLN A 61 -0.24 8.22 0.92
CA GLN A 61 -0.84 7.50 -0.21
C GLN A 61 -2.19 6.87 0.16
N ILE A 62 -2.29 6.22 1.32
CA ILE A 62 -3.55 5.61 1.79
C ILE A 62 -4.60 6.67 2.10
N GLU A 63 -4.21 7.80 2.69
CA GLU A 63 -5.11 8.93 2.94
C GLU A 63 -5.65 9.54 1.65
N ALA A 64 -4.80 9.69 0.64
CA ALA A 64 -5.24 10.14 -0.68
C ALA A 64 -6.26 9.16 -1.30
N LEU A 65 -6.00 7.85 -1.19
CA LEU A 65 -6.94 6.82 -1.64
C LEU A 65 -8.27 6.89 -0.88
N LYS A 66 -8.26 7.08 0.44
CA LYS A 66 -9.48 7.23 1.24
C LYS A 66 -10.33 8.41 0.74
N ARG A 67 -9.70 9.57 0.52
CA ARG A 67 -10.38 10.75 -0.02
C ARG A 67 -10.93 10.49 -1.43
N GLU A 68 -10.18 9.79 -2.28
CA GLU A 68 -10.65 9.44 -3.63
C GLU A 68 -11.92 8.58 -3.61
N VAL A 69 -11.98 7.59 -2.72
CA VAL A 69 -13.16 6.75 -2.52
C VAL A 69 -14.35 7.56 -1.99
N GLU A 70 -14.13 8.45 -1.03
CA GLU A 70 -15.17 9.29 -0.42
C GLU A 70 -15.74 10.33 -1.41
N GLU A 71 -14.88 10.89 -2.27
CA GLU A 71 -15.24 11.99 -3.18
C GLU A 71 -15.65 11.50 -4.58
N GLY A 72 -15.40 10.22 -4.90
CA GLY A 72 -15.71 9.63 -6.21
C GLY A 72 -14.93 10.25 -7.38
N ARG A 73 -13.77 10.86 -7.11
CA ARG A 73 -12.89 11.49 -8.10
C ARG A 73 -11.42 11.37 -7.69
N PRO A 74 -10.47 11.37 -8.64
CA PRO A 74 -9.05 11.29 -8.32
C PRO A 74 -8.60 12.39 -7.34
N MET A 75 -7.90 11.99 -6.28
CA MET A 75 -7.35 12.89 -5.27
C MET A 75 -5.82 12.86 -5.31
N PRO A 76 -5.18 13.68 -6.17
CA PRO A 76 -3.75 13.62 -6.36
C PRO A 76 -2.98 14.00 -5.10
N LEU A 77 -1.82 13.36 -4.95
CA LEU A 77 -0.81 13.77 -3.99
C LEU A 77 -0.09 15.00 -4.56
N SER A 78 -0.08 16.08 -3.78
CA SER A 78 0.62 17.34 -4.09
C SER A 78 1.61 17.63 -2.96
#